data_AF-A0A1T1CIE2-F1
#
_entry.id   AF-A0A1T1CIE2-F1
#
_cell.length_a   1.000
_cell.length_b   1.000
_cell.length_c   1.000
_cell.angle_alpha   90.00
_cell.angle_beta   90.00
_cell.angle_gamma   90.00
#
_symmetry.space_group_name_H-M   'P 1'
#
loop_
_entity.id
_entity.type
_entity.pdbx_description
1 polymer ?
#
loop_
_entity_poly.entity_id
_entity_poly.type
_entity_poly.pdbx_seq_one_letter_code
_entity_poly.pdbx_strand_id
1 'polypeptide(L)'
;MIESNQKIKIERDTTTIKIASFINKTEQTIEDILKKITGIEVQKDGSIKAHGKDIDKLLVEGEDLFDKNYKYLSKNLDAKVLDAVQIIDGFEDNPILKKMNNSDKVALNLKLKKDKQNIWFGNVTAGVGIVSENRWKEGINLGLLKKKIKFFYLADYNNSGEKATEQISETSISNALFDEDRLQMHFAFKIK
;
A
#
# COMPACT_ATOMS: atom_id res chain seq x y z
N MET A 1 20.29 -22.75 16.87
CA MET A 1 20.05 -22.11 15.56
C MET A 1 20.07 -20.60 15.82
N ILE A 2 21.02 -19.88 15.24
CA ILE A 2 21.14 -18.43 15.44
C ILE A 2 20.36 -17.79 14.29
N GLU A 3 19.19 -17.21 14.58
CA GLU A 3 18.53 -16.33 13.62
C GLU A 3 19.38 -15.07 13.46
N SER A 4 20.06 -14.98 12.33
CA SER A 4 20.80 -13.79 11.91
C SER A 4 19.82 -12.61 11.81
N ASN A 5 19.94 -11.63 12.71
CA ASN A 5 19.22 -10.34 12.65
C ASN A 5 19.79 -9.44 11.54
N GLN A 6 19.87 -9.95 10.32
CA GLN A 6 20.38 -9.20 9.18
C GLN A 6 19.31 -8.23 8.68
N LYS A 7 19.66 -6.94 8.71
CA LYS A 7 18.79 -5.83 8.31
C LYS A 7 18.46 -5.86 6.81
N ILE A 8 19.33 -6.47 6.01
CA ILE A 8 19.20 -6.61 4.56
C ILE A 8 19.45 -8.08 4.20
N LYS A 9 18.57 -8.67 3.38
CA LYS A 9 18.70 -10.03 2.84
C LYS A 9 18.43 -9.99 1.34
N ILE A 10 19.37 -10.48 0.54
CA ILE A 10 19.24 -10.56 -0.92
C ILE A 10 18.98 -12.03 -1.29
N GLU A 11 17.87 -12.29 -1.98
CA GLU A 11 17.53 -13.61 -2.51
C GLU A 11 17.17 -13.49 -3.99
N ARG A 12 18.03 -14.03 -4.87
CA ARG A 12 17.88 -13.90 -6.33
C ARG A 12 17.73 -12.43 -6.73
N ASP A 13 16.54 -12.06 -7.19
CA ASP A 13 16.20 -10.72 -7.70
C ASP A 13 15.48 -9.87 -6.64
N THR A 14 15.46 -10.31 -5.38
CA THR A 14 14.74 -9.64 -4.30
C THR A 14 15.66 -9.17 -3.18
N THR A 15 15.72 -7.86 -2.97
CA THR A 15 16.40 -7.24 -1.82
C THR A 15 15.37 -6.92 -0.75
N THR A 16 15.41 -7.68 0.36
CA THR A 16 14.53 -7.48 1.52
C THR A 16 15.21 -6.62 2.57
N ILE A 17 14.53 -5.56 3.00
CA ILE A 17 15.03 -4.57 3.96
C ILE A 17 14.06 -4.51 5.13
N LYS A 18 14.54 -4.89 6.31
CA LYS A 18 13.77 -4.78 7.56
C LYS A 18 13.67 -3.32 7.95
N ILE A 19 12.44 -2.83 8.11
CA ILE A 19 12.23 -1.40 8.32
C ILE A 19 12.29 -0.98 9.80
N ALA A 20 12.36 -1.94 10.73
CA ALA A 20 12.37 -1.66 12.17
C ALA A 20 13.50 -0.70 12.60
N SER A 21 14.64 -0.69 11.90
CA SER A 21 15.73 0.24 12.15
C SER A 21 15.57 1.62 11.53
N PHE A 22 14.57 1.81 10.66
CA PHE A 22 14.30 3.07 9.96
C PHE A 22 13.11 3.83 10.57
N ILE A 23 12.24 3.12 11.29
CA ILE A 23 11.15 3.68 12.08
C ILE A 23 11.72 4.31 13.36
N ASN A 24 11.35 5.56 13.63
CA ASN A 24 11.61 6.22 14.90
C ASN A 24 10.32 6.26 15.76
N LYS A 25 10.35 6.96 16.90
CA LYS A 25 9.19 7.08 17.80
C LYS A 25 8.09 8.04 17.30
N THR A 26 8.31 8.77 16.21
CA THR A 26 7.30 9.69 15.65
C THR A 26 6.37 8.94 14.71
N GLU A 27 5.25 9.57 14.37
CA GLU A 27 4.38 9.08 13.30
C GLU A 27 5.10 9.27 11.97
N GLN A 28 5.12 8.21 11.14
CA GLN A 28 5.84 8.19 9.87
C GLN A 28 5.03 7.40 8.86
N THR A 29 4.86 7.98 7.68
CA THR A 29 4.24 7.30 6.55
C THR A 29 5.20 6.30 5.93
N ILE A 30 4.70 5.40 5.08
CA ILE A 30 5.55 4.54 4.26
C ILE A 30 6.51 5.39 3.42
N GLU A 31 6.02 6.50 2.84
CA GLU A 31 6.83 7.43 2.06
C GLU A 31 8.06 7.93 2.84
N ASP A 32 7.89 8.28 4.12
CA ASP A 32 8.96 8.76 4.99
C ASP A 32 10.00 7.70 5.30
N ILE A 33 9.61 6.43 5.34
CA ILE A 33 10.53 5.31 5.54
C ILE A 33 11.27 5.01 4.24
N LEU A 34 10.58 4.98 3.10
CA LEU A 34 11.18 4.71 1.80
C LEU A 34 12.29 5.72 1.48
N LYS A 35 12.10 7.01 1.80
CA LYS A 35 13.13 8.06 1.64
C LYS A 35 14.42 7.80 2.42
N LYS A 36 14.38 6.98 3.48
CA LYS A 36 15.55 6.64 4.30
C LYS A 36 16.28 5.39 3.81
N ILE A 37 15.69 4.65 2.88
CA ILE A 37 16.25 3.40 2.37
C ILE A 37 17.20 3.73 1.21
N THR A 38 18.48 3.36 1.34
CA THR A 38 19.44 3.50 0.25
C THR A 38 18.98 2.73 -0.97
N GLY A 39 19.06 3.37 -2.14
CA GLY A 39 18.59 2.79 -3.41
C GLY A 39 17.11 3.03 -3.68
N ILE A 40 16.35 3.66 -2.79
CA ILE A 40 14.99 4.13 -3.03
C ILE A 40 14.97 5.66 -3.04
N GLU A 41 14.34 6.24 -4.05
CA GLU A 41 14.10 7.67 -4.16
C GLU A 41 12.60 7.90 -4.24
N VAL A 42 12.10 8.85 -3.44
CA VAL A 42 10.71 9.30 -3.55
C VAL A 42 10.70 10.73 -4.04
N GLN A 43 10.08 10.95 -5.18
CA GLN A 43 9.98 12.26 -5.82
C GLN A 43 8.90 13.12 -5.15
N LYS A 44 8.89 14.42 -5.46
CA LYS A 44 7.96 15.40 -4.86
C LYS A 44 6.48 15.07 -5.12
N ASP A 45 6.18 14.44 -6.25
CA ASP A 45 4.82 14.05 -6.61
C ASP A 45 4.38 12.73 -5.92
N GLY A 46 5.28 12.06 -5.20
CA GLY A 46 5.08 10.76 -4.56
C GLY A 46 5.39 9.56 -5.47
N SER A 47 5.89 9.77 -6.69
CA SER A 47 6.44 8.68 -7.50
C SER A 47 7.70 8.11 -6.85
N ILE A 48 7.89 6.80 -6.98
CA ILE A 48 8.97 6.08 -6.33
C ILE A 48 9.88 5.48 -7.38
N LYS A 49 11.19 5.67 -7.20
CA LYS A 49 12.24 4.96 -7.92
C LYS A 49 12.95 4.00 -6.99
N ALA A 50 13.33 2.85 -7.51
CA ALA A 50 14.21 1.90 -6.85
C ALA A 50 15.34 1.52 -7.82
N HIS A 51 16.58 1.53 -7.32
CA HIS A 51 17.79 1.31 -8.11
C HIS A 51 17.86 2.19 -9.39
N GLY A 52 17.37 3.44 -9.30
CA GLY A 52 17.36 4.40 -10.39
C GLY A 52 16.25 4.22 -11.43
N LYS A 53 15.40 3.18 -11.31
CA LYS A 53 14.26 2.92 -12.19
C LYS A 53 12.95 3.29 -11.50
N ASP A 54 11.99 3.87 -12.23
CA ASP A 54 10.63 4.05 -11.70
C ASP A 54 10.01 2.68 -11.41
N ILE A 55 9.33 2.57 -10.27
CA ILE A 55 8.67 1.31 -9.92
C ILE A 55 7.44 1.13 -10.82
N ASP A 56 7.28 -0.08 -11.32
CA ASP A 56 6.10 -0.49 -12.07
C ASP A 56 4.92 -0.73 -11.13
N LYS A 57 5.19 -1.32 -9.96
CA LYS A 57 4.16 -1.71 -8.98
C LYS A 57 4.60 -1.53 -7.54
N LEU A 58 3.61 -1.18 -6.71
CA LEU A 58 3.70 -1.28 -5.25
C LEU A 58 2.74 -2.37 -4.78
N LEU A 59 3.31 -3.49 -4.35
CA LEU A 59 2.59 -4.65 -3.86
C LEU A 59 2.43 -4.57 -2.35
N VAL A 60 1.34 -5.15 -1.83
CA VAL A 60 1.19 -5.44 -0.40
C VAL A 60 1.04 -6.94 -0.25
N GLU A 61 1.96 -7.56 0.51
CA GLU A 61 2.01 -9.02 0.65
C GLU A 61 2.09 -9.80 -0.68
N GLY A 62 2.68 -9.18 -1.71
CA GLY A 62 2.82 -9.75 -3.05
C GLY A 62 1.65 -9.45 -3.99
N GLU A 63 0.62 -8.73 -3.52
CA GLU A 63 -0.57 -8.42 -4.30
C GLU A 63 -0.59 -6.97 -4.73
N ASP A 64 -1.00 -6.73 -5.96
CA ASP A 64 -1.25 -5.40 -6.49
C ASP A 64 -2.68 -4.96 -6.12
N LEU A 65 -2.81 -4.25 -5.00
CA LEU A 65 -4.10 -3.79 -4.48
C LEU A 65 -4.47 -2.37 -4.92
N PHE A 66 -3.50 -1.64 -5.49
CA PHE A 66 -3.63 -0.21 -5.75
C PHE A 66 -3.34 0.18 -7.20
N ASP A 67 -2.85 -0.74 -8.04
CA ASP A 67 -2.49 -0.49 -9.43
C ASP A 67 -1.67 0.82 -9.54
N LYS A 68 -2.15 1.79 -10.34
CA LYS A 68 -1.51 3.10 -10.52
C LYS A 68 -1.66 4.07 -9.34
N ASN A 69 -2.53 3.76 -8.38
CA ASN A 69 -2.89 4.64 -7.26
C ASN A 69 -2.05 4.38 -5.99
N TYR A 70 -0.91 3.70 -6.12
CA TYR A 70 -0.04 3.38 -4.99
C TYR A 70 0.41 4.60 -4.17
N LYS A 71 0.48 5.77 -4.81
CA LYS A 71 0.86 7.05 -4.17
C LYS A 71 -0.09 7.39 -3.01
N TYR A 72 -1.36 7.02 -3.12
CA TYR A 72 -2.33 7.25 -2.05
C TYR A 72 -2.04 6.36 -0.84
N LEU A 73 -1.74 5.08 -1.07
CA LEU A 73 -1.38 4.15 -0.01
C LEU A 73 -0.12 4.61 0.73
N SER A 74 0.97 4.88 0.00
CA SER A 74 2.26 5.20 0.61
C SER A 74 2.24 6.48 1.45
N LYS A 75 1.37 7.45 1.09
CA LYS A 75 1.17 8.70 1.82
C LYS A 75 0.27 8.57 3.06
N ASN A 76 -0.66 7.61 3.09
CA ASN A 76 -1.67 7.52 4.14
C ASN A 76 -1.52 6.30 5.06
N LEU A 77 -0.64 5.35 4.74
CA LEU A 77 -0.39 4.16 5.55
C LEU A 77 0.76 4.38 6.53
N ASP A 78 0.52 4.13 7.82
CA ASP A 78 1.54 4.18 8.87
C ASP A 78 2.59 3.09 8.64
N ALA A 79 3.87 3.46 8.60
CA ALA A 79 4.95 2.50 8.39
C ALA A 79 5.09 1.48 9.52
N LYS A 80 4.56 1.74 10.73
CA LYS A 80 4.59 0.79 11.86
C LYS A 80 3.87 -0.52 11.56
N VAL A 81 3.00 -0.56 10.55
CA VAL A 81 2.32 -1.79 10.13
C VAL A 81 3.22 -2.72 9.32
N LEU A 82 4.33 -2.20 8.79
CA LEU A 82 5.26 -2.94 7.96
C LEU A 82 6.36 -3.62 8.81
N ASP A 83 6.73 -4.81 8.37
CA ASP A 83 7.89 -5.57 8.84
C ASP A 83 9.10 -5.34 7.94
N ALA A 84 8.88 -5.36 6.62
CA ALA A 84 9.92 -5.19 5.62
C ALA A 84 9.41 -4.53 4.34
N VAL A 85 10.34 -3.93 3.60
CA VAL A 85 10.15 -3.54 2.20
C VAL A 85 11.05 -4.43 1.36
N GLN A 86 10.52 -4.94 0.25
CA GLN A 86 11.29 -5.74 -0.71
C GLN A 86 11.37 -4.99 -2.03
N ILE A 87 12.58 -4.85 -2.57
CA ILE A 87 12.82 -4.40 -3.94
C ILE A 87 12.92 -5.67 -4.78
N ILE A 88 12.08 -5.79 -5.80
CA ILE A 88 12.02 -6.93 -6.71
C ILE A 88 12.45 -6.43 -8.09
N ASP A 89 13.69 -6.72 -8.44
CA ASP A 89 14.23 -6.47 -9.78
C ASP A 89 13.70 -7.54 -10.75
N GLY A 90 13.55 -7.19 -12.03
CA GLY A 90 13.05 -8.11 -13.05
C GLY A 90 11.62 -8.60 -12.83
N PHE A 91 10.78 -7.73 -12.27
CA PHE A 91 9.40 -8.05 -11.95
C PHE A 91 8.57 -8.36 -13.21
N GLU A 92 7.71 -9.37 -13.15
CA GLU A 92 6.79 -9.69 -14.23
C GLU A 92 5.53 -10.31 -13.63
N ASP A 93 4.36 -9.73 -13.94
CA ASP A 93 3.07 -10.19 -13.43
C ASP A 93 2.70 -11.54 -14.04
N ASN A 94 3.05 -11.72 -15.32
CA ASN A 94 2.69 -12.93 -16.04
C ASN A 94 3.75 -14.03 -15.81
N PRO A 95 3.42 -15.14 -15.13
CA PRO A 95 4.38 -16.21 -14.83
C PRO A 95 4.93 -16.90 -16.09
N ILE A 96 4.22 -16.82 -17.22
CA ILE A 96 4.68 -17.35 -18.51
C ILE A 96 5.73 -16.40 -19.10
N LEU A 97 5.46 -15.09 -19.13
CA LEU A 97 6.43 -14.09 -19.62
C LEU A 97 7.70 -14.07 -18.77
N LYS A 98 7.57 -14.23 -17.45
CA LYS A 98 8.69 -14.31 -16.51
C LYS A 98 9.68 -15.44 -16.83
N LYS A 99 9.20 -16.54 -17.45
CA LYS A 99 10.05 -17.68 -17.83
C LYS A 99 10.71 -17.51 -19.19
N MET A 100 10.15 -16.66 -20.05
CA MET A 100 10.59 -16.49 -21.43
C MET A 100 11.49 -15.28 -21.63
N ASN A 101 11.32 -14.23 -20.83
CA ASN A 101 12.04 -12.96 -20.96
C ASN A 101 12.63 -12.51 -19.63
N ASN A 102 13.77 -11.82 -19.71
CA ASN A 102 14.25 -10.99 -18.62
C ASN A 102 13.49 -9.66 -18.67
N SER A 103 12.63 -9.44 -17.67
CA SER A 103 11.98 -8.15 -17.48
C SER A 103 12.98 -7.13 -16.92
N ASP A 104 12.84 -5.87 -17.33
CA ASP A 104 13.60 -4.76 -16.76
C ASP A 104 12.84 -4.00 -15.67
N LYS A 105 11.59 -4.43 -15.41
CA LYS A 105 10.66 -3.80 -14.47
C LYS A 105 11.10 -3.98 -13.03
N VAL A 106 10.71 -3.03 -12.17
CA VAL A 106 11.00 -3.07 -10.73
C VAL A 106 9.71 -2.93 -9.95
N ALA A 107 9.47 -3.82 -8.99
CA ALA A 107 8.36 -3.71 -8.06
C ALA A 107 8.87 -3.52 -6.63
N LEU A 108 8.13 -2.75 -5.84
CA LEU A 108 8.28 -2.72 -4.38
C LEU A 108 7.20 -3.57 -3.75
N ASN A 109 7.55 -4.41 -2.79
CA ASN A 109 6.60 -5.19 -2.02
C ASN A 109 6.67 -4.84 -0.52
N LEU A 110 5.52 -4.45 0.03
CA LEU A 110 5.33 -4.11 1.41
C LEU A 110 4.93 -5.36 2.20
N LYS A 111 5.81 -5.81 3.10
CA LYS A 111 5.53 -6.93 4.01
C LYS A 111 4.97 -6.39 5.31
N LEU A 112 3.78 -6.84 5.67
CA LEU A 112 3.09 -6.47 6.91
C LEU A 112 3.61 -7.33 8.06
N LYS A 113 3.64 -6.75 9.26
CA LYS A 113 3.93 -7.51 10.50
C LYS A 113 2.89 -8.61 10.70
N LYS A 114 3.30 -9.71 11.34
CA LYS A 114 2.44 -10.89 11.57
C LYS A 114 1.21 -10.59 12.42
N ASP A 115 1.32 -9.65 13.36
CA ASP A 115 0.23 -9.18 14.23
C ASP A 115 -0.71 -8.18 13.54
N LYS A 116 -0.37 -7.69 12.35
CA LYS A 116 -1.15 -6.72 11.58
C LYS A 116 -1.94 -7.45 10.49
N GLN A 117 -3.06 -8.05 10.90
CA GLN A 117 -3.97 -8.76 9.98
C GLN A 117 -5.07 -7.87 9.41
N ASN A 118 -5.47 -6.82 10.14
CA ASN A 118 -6.45 -5.83 9.74
C ASN A 118 -5.83 -4.46 9.97
N ILE A 119 -5.67 -3.69 8.89
CA ILE A 119 -5.03 -2.38 8.95
C ILE A 119 -6.04 -1.36 8.47
N TRP A 120 -6.42 -0.48 9.39
CA TRP A 120 -7.19 0.72 9.09
C TRP A 120 -6.22 1.86 8.82
N PHE A 121 -6.47 2.61 7.75
CA PHE A 121 -5.68 3.77 7.38
C PHE A 121 -6.59 4.83 6.77
N GLY A 122 -6.22 6.10 6.90
CA GLY A 122 -7.15 7.16 6.58
C GLY A 122 -6.78 8.48 7.25
N ASN A 123 -7.44 9.55 6.82
CA ASN A 123 -7.26 10.86 7.41
C ASN A 123 -8.62 11.51 7.68
N VAL A 124 -8.64 12.33 8.73
CA VAL A 124 -9.76 13.21 9.04
C VAL A 124 -9.26 14.63 8.81
N THR A 125 -9.87 15.33 7.86
CA THR A 125 -9.58 16.72 7.56
C THR A 125 -10.74 17.57 8.10
N ALA A 126 -10.45 18.50 9.00
CA ALA A 126 -11.40 19.49 9.47
C ALA A 126 -10.77 20.88 9.32
N GLY A 127 -11.40 21.74 8.50
CA GLY A 127 -10.92 23.10 8.23
C GLY A 127 -12.07 24.10 8.13
N VAL A 128 -11.92 25.24 8.81
CA VAL A 128 -12.81 26.40 8.71
C VAL A 128 -12.21 27.44 7.76
N GLY A 129 -12.91 27.80 6.68
CA GLY A 129 -12.49 28.82 5.73
C GLY A 129 -13.11 30.19 6.04
N ILE A 130 -12.30 31.25 6.14
CA ILE A 130 -12.76 32.62 6.41
C ILE A 130 -12.74 33.44 5.11
N VAL A 131 -13.68 33.23 4.18
CA VAL A 131 -14.08 34.25 3.19
C VAL A 131 -15.54 34.00 2.75
N SER A 132 -16.43 34.91 3.14
CA SER A 132 -17.79 35.24 2.68
C SER A 132 -18.85 34.17 2.37
N GLU A 133 -18.57 32.86 2.37
CA GLU A 133 -19.53 31.85 1.86
C GLU A 133 -19.72 30.60 2.73
N ASN A 134 -19.49 30.64 4.05
CA ASN A 134 -19.84 29.54 4.97
C ASN A 134 -19.41 28.12 4.50
N ARG A 135 -18.30 28.00 3.77
CA ARG A 135 -17.82 26.71 3.27
C ARG A 135 -16.95 26.06 4.35
N TRP A 136 -17.43 24.97 4.93
CA TRP A 136 -16.68 24.16 5.90
C TRP A 136 -16.15 22.94 5.15
N LYS A 137 -14.83 22.68 5.25
CA LYS A 137 -14.21 21.51 4.64
C LYS A 137 -14.03 20.46 5.73
N GLU A 138 -15.02 19.57 5.80
CA GLU A 138 -14.94 18.33 6.58
C GLU A 138 -14.77 17.19 5.59
N GLY A 139 -13.80 16.31 5.85
CA GLY A 139 -13.46 15.17 5.00
C GLY A 139 -13.01 14.00 5.84
N ILE A 140 -13.62 12.83 5.67
CA ILE A 140 -13.17 11.59 6.31
C ILE A 140 -12.86 10.57 5.23
N ASN A 141 -11.59 10.16 5.15
CA ASN A 141 -11.15 9.06 4.29
C ASN A 141 -10.81 7.85 5.17
N LEU A 142 -11.43 6.71 4.94
CA LEU A 142 -11.14 5.47 5.66
C LEU A 142 -10.94 4.30 4.70
N GLY A 143 -9.81 3.63 4.88
CA GLY A 143 -9.37 2.44 4.17
C GLY A 143 -9.24 1.24 5.12
N LEU A 144 -9.62 0.04 4.67
CA LEU A 144 -9.35 -1.22 5.37
C LEU A 144 -8.60 -2.19 4.47
N LEU A 145 -7.43 -2.66 4.93
CA LEU A 145 -6.66 -3.74 4.32
C LEU A 145 -6.69 -4.98 5.23
N LYS A 146 -7.17 -6.10 4.69
CA LYS A 146 -7.11 -7.40 5.37
C LYS A 146 -6.01 -8.27 4.75
N LYS A 147 -5.17 -8.88 5.58
CA LYS A 147 -4.05 -9.72 5.10
C LYS A 147 -4.49 -11.09 4.62
N LYS A 148 -5.50 -11.69 5.27
CA LYS A 148 -6.04 -13.02 4.92
C LYS A 148 -7.01 -12.96 3.74
N ILE A 149 -7.75 -11.86 3.63
CA ILE A 149 -8.72 -11.60 2.58
C ILE A 149 -8.18 -10.41 1.82
N LYS A 150 -7.74 -10.61 0.58
CA LYS A 150 -7.10 -9.58 -0.26
C LYS A 150 -8.12 -8.52 -0.68
N PHE A 151 -8.51 -7.68 0.27
CA PHE A 151 -9.63 -6.75 0.15
C PHE A 151 -9.20 -5.36 0.61
N PHE A 152 -9.49 -4.38 -0.23
CA PHE A 152 -9.34 -2.96 0.03
C PHE A 152 -10.70 -2.27 -0.18
N TYR A 153 -11.13 -1.50 0.81
CA TYR A 153 -12.36 -0.70 0.73
C TYR A 153 -12.05 0.72 1.19
N LEU A 154 -12.50 1.71 0.41
CA LEU A 154 -12.38 3.11 0.72
C LEU A 154 -13.76 3.74 0.87
N ALA A 155 -13.98 4.46 1.97
CA ALA A 155 -15.13 5.34 2.17
C ALA A 155 -14.66 6.78 2.34
N ASP A 156 -15.35 7.71 1.67
CA ASP A 156 -15.09 9.14 1.70
C ASP A 156 -16.40 9.90 1.95
N TYR A 157 -16.35 10.89 2.85
CA TYR A 157 -17.45 11.81 3.12
C TYR A 157 -16.90 13.22 3.22
N ASN A 158 -17.34 14.13 2.35
CA ASN A 158 -16.99 15.54 2.42
C ASN A 158 -18.06 16.48 1.84
N ASN A 159 -18.06 17.74 2.28
CA ASN A 159 -18.99 18.80 1.84
C ASN A 159 -18.34 19.85 0.90
N SER A 160 -17.10 19.61 0.45
CA SER A 160 -16.36 20.52 -0.46
C SER A 160 -16.42 20.11 -1.93
N GLY A 161 -16.99 18.95 -2.25
CA GLY A 161 -17.13 18.45 -3.62
C GLY A 161 -15.84 17.87 -4.23
N GLU A 162 -14.80 17.62 -3.43
CA GLU A 162 -13.57 16.96 -3.87
C GLU A 162 -13.71 15.45 -3.60
N LYS A 163 -13.62 14.58 -4.60
CA LYS A 163 -13.82 13.13 -4.36
C LYS A 163 -12.49 12.43 -4.08
N ALA A 164 -12.45 11.56 -3.07
CA ALA A 164 -11.33 10.63 -2.91
C ALA A 164 -11.15 9.71 -4.14
N THR A 165 -12.24 9.43 -4.86
CA THR A 165 -12.23 8.67 -6.13
C THR A 165 -11.57 9.41 -7.28
N GLU A 166 -11.35 10.72 -7.22
CA GLU A 166 -10.57 11.44 -8.23
C GLU A 166 -9.06 11.28 -8.01
N GLN A 167 -8.63 11.01 -6.77
CA GLN A 167 -7.25 10.66 -6.43
C GLN A 167 -6.93 9.18 -6.71
N ILE A 168 -7.98 8.36 -6.79
CA ILE A 168 -7.91 6.93 -7.09
C ILE A 168 -8.64 6.74 -8.42
N SER A 169 -7.93 7.05 -9.52
CA SER A 169 -8.49 6.98 -10.88
C SER A 169 -9.25 5.67 -11.08
N GLU A 170 -10.49 5.77 -11.59
CA GLU A 170 -11.46 4.69 -11.83
C GLU A 170 -10.78 3.42 -12.33
N THR A 171 -10.47 2.51 -11.40
CA THR A 171 -9.92 1.21 -11.72
C THR A 171 -10.82 0.20 -11.07
N SER A 172 -11.53 -0.54 -11.92
CA SER A 172 -12.44 -1.62 -11.60
C SER A 172 -11.91 -2.47 -10.44
N ILE A 173 -12.48 -2.29 -9.25
CA ILE A 173 -12.46 -3.32 -8.20
C ILE A 173 -13.28 -4.47 -8.77
N SER A 174 -12.63 -5.30 -9.58
CA SER A 174 -13.24 -6.37 -10.35
C SER A 174 -13.98 -7.31 -9.42
N ASN A 175 -15.19 -7.68 -9.87
CA ASN A 175 -16.08 -8.67 -9.27
C ASN A 175 -15.41 -10.03 -8.97
N ALA A 176 -14.17 -10.26 -9.40
CA ALA A 176 -13.40 -11.49 -9.18
C ALA A 176 -13.05 -11.78 -7.70
N LEU A 177 -13.06 -10.78 -6.82
CA LEU A 177 -12.87 -10.99 -5.37
C LEU A 177 -14.15 -11.41 -4.63
N PHE A 178 -15.30 -11.46 -5.31
CA PHE A 178 -16.62 -11.65 -4.68
C PHE A 178 -17.27 -13.03 -4.93
N ASP A 179 -16.66 -13.91 -5.74
CA ASP A 179 -17.27 -15.22 -6.04
C ASP A 179 -16.89 -16.32 -5.04
N GLU A 180 -15.66 -16.35 -4.52
CA GLU A 180 -15.26 -17.41 -3.57
C GLU A 180 -15.82 -17.21 -2.15
N ASP A 181 -15.99 -15.96 -1.70
CA ASP A 181 -16.42 -15.65 -0.33
C ASP A 181 -17.95 -15.69 -0.11
N ARG A 182 -18.75 -15.79 -1.18
CA ARG A 182 -20.22 -15.93 -1.07
C ARG A 182 -20.64 -17.22 -0.37
N LEU A 183 -19.84 -18.28 -0.50
CA LEU A 183 -20.14 -19.56 0.16
C LEU A 183 -19.89 -19.50 1.67
N GLN A 184 -18.87 -18.77 2.13
CA GLN A 184 -18.55 -18.70 3.56
C GLN A 184 -19.44 -17.69 4.32
N MET A 185 -19.79 -16.58 3.69
CA MET A 185 -20.67 -15.56 4.29
C MET A 185 -22.12 -16.06 4.49
N HIS A 186 -22.61 -16.96 3.63
CA HIS A 186 -23.94 -17.55 3.79
C HIS A 186 -24.06 -18.46 5.03
N PHE A 187 -22.95 -19.10 5.46
CA PHE A 187 -22.93 -19.94 6.66
C PHE A 187 -22.73 -19.14 7.95
N ALA A 188 -21.98 -18.03 7.91
CA ALA A 188 -21.70 -17.22 9.10
C ALA A 188 -22.93 -16.46 9.63
N PHE A 189 -23.91 -16.14 8.78
CA PHE A 189 -25.12 -15.40 9.17
C PHE A 189 -26.30 -16.28 9.58
N LYS A 190 -26.19 -17.61 9.50
CA LYS A 190 -27.28 -18.54 9.84
C LYS A 190 -27.19 -19.13 11.26
N ILE A 191 -26.24 -18.67 12.07
CA ILE A 191 -26.07 -19.10 13.46
C ILE A 191 -25.99 -17.87 14.37
N LYS A 192 -27.12 -17.18 14.54
CA LYS A 192 -27.46 -16.43 15.75
C LYS A 192 -28.94 -16.11 15.77
#